data_AF-A0A7Y0FQU1-F1
#
_entry.id   AF-A0A7Y0FQU1-F1
#
_cell.length_a   1.000
_cell.length_b   1.000
_cell.length_c   1.000
_cell.angle_alpha   90.00
_cell.angle_beta   90.00
_cell.angle_gamma   90.00
#
_symmetry.space_group_name_H-M   'P 1'
#
loop_
_entity.id
_entity.type
_entity.pdbx_description
1 polymer ?
#
loop_
_entity_poly.entity_id
_entity_poly.type
_entity_poly.pdbx_seq_one_letter_code
_entity_poly.pdbx_strand_id
1 'polypeptide(L)'
;MKILILTFTFFYSVILSQNYCDKDFLYENLLYSNNNIDLKEHYNSLTGEYSFVYCGTKGVQRNINFNVKLTDEEKVKLKEKYIDLKINNKILCIIVDDNQLFSSISITYKHDKQDCASNEDDRQALIAFNSFFLQIMQKKEEYKKALYWKYIKK
;
A
#
# COMPACT_ATOMS: atom_id res chain seq x y z
N MET A 1 6.34 -30.64 33.97
CA MET A 1 5.62 -29.90 32.90
C MET A 1 5.70 -28.38 33.14
N LYS A 2 6.90 -27.79 33.11
CA LYS A 2 7.13 -26.33 33.27
C LYS A 2 7.97 -25.71 32.15
N ILE A 3 8.61 -26.54 31.33
CA ILE A 3 9.49 -26.12 30.23
C ILE A 3 8.69 -25.71 28.98
N LEU A 4 7.44 -26.18 28.84
CA LEU A 4 6.61 -25.93 27.65
C LEU A 4 6.03 -24.49 27.57
N ILE A 5 5.88 -23.80 28.72
CA ILE A 5 5.28 -22.46 28.78
C ILE A 5 6.33 -21.37 28.50
N LEU A 6 7.59 -21.60 28.89
CA LEU A 6 8.70 -20.66 28.71
C LEU A 6 9.16 -20.54 27.26
N THR A 7 9.03 -21.61 26.47
CA THR A 7 9.34 -21.55 25.03
C THR A 7 8.26 -20.79 24.27
N PHE A 8 6.98 -20.96 24.61
CA PHE A 8 5.87 -20.29 23.91
C PHE A 8 5.90 -18.76 24.06
N THR A 9 6.25 -18.24 25.25
CA THR A 9 6.35 -16.78 25.47
C THR A 9 7.57 -16.16 24.76
N PHE A 10 8.67 -16.91 24.66
CA PHE A 10 9.88 -16.45 23.95
C PHE A 10 9.66 -16.39 22.44
N PHE A 11 8.97 -17.37 21.84
CA PHE A 11 8.64 -17.33 20.41
C PHE A 11 7.67 -16.20 20.05
N TYR A 12 6.67 -15.94 20.90
CA TYR A 12 5.69 -14.87 20.65
C TYR A 12 6.34 -13.47 20.67
N SER A 13 7.28 -13.24 21.60
CA SER A 13 8.01 -11.98 21.70
C SER A 13 9.01 -11.76 20.55
N VAL A 14 9.63 -12.82 20.03
CA VAL A 14 10.50 -12.73 18.84
C VAL A 14 9.71 -12.40 17.57
N ILE A 15 8.53 -12.98 17.38
CA ILE A 15 7.66 -12.69 16.22
C ILE A 15 7.16 -11.24 16.25
N LEU A 16 6.73 -10.74 17.42
CA LEU A 16 6.32 -9.34 17.59
C LEU A 16 7.48 -8.36 17.35
N SER A 17 8.70 -8.71 17.79
CA SER A 17 9.90 -7.90 17.57
C SER A 17 10.26 -7.78 16.08
N GLN A 18 10.23 -8.89 15.33
CA GLN A 18 10.47 -8.86 13.87
C GLN A 18 9.40 -8.06 13.11
N ASN A 19 8.15 -8.09 13.58
CA ASN A 19 7.09 -7.26 13.02
C ASN A 19 7.37 -5.76 13.23
N TYR A 20 7.91 -5.39 14.39
CA TYR A 20 8.28 -4.01 14.70
C TYR A 20 9.50 -3.47 13.94
N CYS A 21 10.46 -4.33 13.61
CA CYS A 21 11.71 -3.92 12.96
C CYS A 21 11.55 -3.68 11.45
N ASP A 22 10.86 -4.57 10.73
CA ASP A 22 10.64 -4.44 9.26
C ASP A 22 9.22 -3.92 8.96
N LYS A 23 8.77 -2.86 9.65
CA LYS A 23 7.39 -2.33 9.51
C LYS A 23 7.21 -1.32 8.39
N ASP A 24 8.31 -0.86 7.81
CA ASP A 24 8.29 0.13 6.75
C ASP A 24 8.01 -0.52 5.38
N PHE A 25 7.27 0.20 4.54
CA PHE A 25 6.83 -0.24 3.24
C PHE A 25 6.76 0.91 2.24
N LEU A 26 6.80 0.54 0.96
CA LEU A 26 6.44 1.40 -0.17
C LEU A 26 5.05 1.01 -0.64
N TYR A 27 4.23 2.01 -0.97
CA TYR A 27 2.94 1.82 -1.63
C TYR A 27 2.97 2.57 -2.95
N GLU A 28 2.54 1.92 -4.03
CA GLU A 28 2.36 2.57 -5.33
C GLU A 28 1.01 2.21 -5.92
N ASN A 29 0.34 3.22 -6.48
CA ASN A 29 -0.87 3.04 -7.28
C ASN A 29 -0.68 3.77 -8.60
N LEU A 30 -0.74 3.03 -9.70
CA LEU A 30 -0.56 3.53 -11.05
C LEU A 30 -1.86 3.34 -11.82
N LEU A 31 -2.23 4.34 -12.58
CA LEU A 31 -3.25 4.27 -13.62
C LEU A 31 -2.66 4.79 -14.91
N TYR A 32 -2.78 4.00 -15.96
CA TYR A 32 -2.43 4.34 -17.31
C TYR A 32 -3.70 4.38 -18.13
N SER A 33 -3.88 5.44 -18.91
CA SER A 33 -4.83 5.46 -20.03
C SER A 33 -4.06 5.75 -21.32
N ASN A 34 -4.32 4.96 -22.35
CA ASN A 34 -3.71 5.17 -23.66
C ASN A 34 -2.17 5.28 -23.62
N ASN A 35 -1.50 4.38 -22.87
CA ASN A 35 -0.06 4.35 -22.62
C ASN A 35 0.52 5.60 -21.94
N ASN A 36 -0.34 6.51 -21.47
CA ASN A 36 0.04 7.66 -20.66
C ASN A 36 -0.23 7.37 -19.20
N ILE A 37 0.63 7.86 -18.31
CA ILE A 37 0.37 7.84 -16.86
C ILE A 37 -0.71 8.90 -16.59
N ASP A 38 -1.91 8.45 -16.29
CA ASP A 38 -2.99 9.32 -15.83
C ASP A 38 -2.82 9.65 -14.36
N LEU A 39 -2.32 8.68 -13.60
CA LEU A 39 -2.19 8.75 -12.16
C LEU A 39 -0.99 7.96 -11.68
N LYS A 40 -0.18 8.57 -10.84
CA LYS A 40 0.83 7.88 -10.04
C LYS A 40 0.77 8.39 -8.61
N GLU A 41 0.34 7.53 -7.70
CA GLU A 41 0.49 7.72 -6.27
C GLU A 41 1.69 6.92 -5.79
N HIS A 42 2.50 7.52 -4.92
CA HIS A 42 3.59 6.85 -4.24
C HIS A 42 3.60 7.26 -2.77
N TYR A 43 3.84 6.31 -1.87
CA TYR A 43 4.01 6.57 -0.45
C TYR A 43 5.18 5.76 0.11
N ASN A 44 6.05 6.45 0.86
CA ASN A 44 7.15 5.84 1.59
C ASN A 44 6.89 5.96 3.09
N SER A 45 6.63 4.84 3.77
CA SER A 45 6.29 4.89 5.19
C SER A 45 7.46 5.28 6.10
N LEU A 46 8.70 5.04 5.67
CA LEU A 46 9.89 5.38 6.44
C LEU A 46 10.04 6.90 6.54
N THR A 47 9.93 7.59 5.41
CA THR A 47 10.09 9.06 5.35
C THR A 47 8.79 9.81 5.64
N GLY A 48 7.65 9.18 5.37
CA GLY A 48 6.32 9.79 5.36
C GLY A 48 6.01 10.53 4.05
N GLU A 49 6.88 10.45 3.04
CA GLU A 49 6.65 11.14 1.77
C GLU A 49 5.51 10.48 1.02
N TYR A 50 4.46 11.26 0.75
CA TYR A 50 3.36 10.89 -0.13
C TYR A 50 3.40 11.81 -1.34
N SER A 51 3.58 11.24 -2.53
CA SER A 51 3.56 11.99 -3.78
C SER A 51 2.44 11.52 -4.69
N PHE A 52 1.93 12.46 -5.46
CA PHE A 52 0.86 12.25 -6.41
C PHE A 52 1.15 13.01 -7.69
N VAL A 53 1.08 12.29 -8.80
CA VAL A 53 1.14 12.83 -10.15
C VAL A 53 -0.19 12.57 -10.82
N TYR A 54 -0.80 13.62 -11.35
CA TYR A 54 -2.01 13.51 -12.16
C TYR A 54 -1.88 14.27 -13.46
N CYS A 55 -2.22 13.59 -14.55
CA CYS A 55 -2.35 14.18 -15.87
C CYS A 55 -3.82 14.50 -16.12
N GLY A 56 -4.17 15.79 -16.02
CA GLY A 56 -5.53 16.25 -16.28
C GLY A 56 -5.92 16.20 -17.76
N THR A 57 -7.22 16.33 -18.04
CA THR A 57 -7.70 16.59 -19.40
C THR A 57 -7.00 17.86 -19.90
N LYS A 58 -6.27 17.78 -21.02
CA LYS A 58 -5.34 18.78 -21.61
C LYS A 58 -3.85 18.64 -21.28
N GLY A 59 -3.40 17.53 -20.68
CA GLY A 59 -1.97 17.24 -20.53
C GLY A 59 -1.25 18.09 -19.46
N VAL A 60 -1.99 18.75 -18.58
CA VAL A 60 -1.42 19.45 -17.43
C VAL A 60 -1.06 18.42 -16.37
N GLN A 61 0.24 18.20 -16.18
CA GLN A 61 0.77 17.37 -15.11
C GLN A 61 0.82 18.18 -13.81
N ARG A 62 0.15 17.70 -12.77
CA ARG A 62 0.28 18.23 -11.41
C ARG A 62 1.06 17.23 -10.57
N ASN A 63 2.18 17.69 -10.01
CA ASN A 63 2.95 16.95 -9.03
C ASN A 63 2.67 17.57 -7.66
N ILE A 64 2.15 16.77 -6.73
CA ILE A 64 1.81 17.22 -5.38
C ILE A 64 2.48 16.30 -4.38
N ASN A 65 3.22 16.88 -3.45
CA ASN A 65 3.91 16.15 -2.40
C ASN A 65 3.36 16.57 -1.03
N PHE A 66 3.17 15.60 -0.16
CA PHE A 66 2.76 15.77 1.22
C PHE A 66 3.66 14.95 2.13
N ASN A 67 3.79 15.37 3.38
CA ASN A 67 4.42 14.58 4.40
C ASN A 67 3.34 14.03 5.33
N VAL A 68 3.16 12.71 5.30
CA VAL A 68 2.20 11.95 6.09
C VAL A 68 2.97 10.85 6.82
N LYS A 69 3.30 11.09 8.10
CA LYS A 69 4.02 10.10 8.91
C LYS A 69 3.05 9.21 9.65
N LEU A 70 2.86 7.99 9.15
CA LEU A 70 2.18 6.95 9.92
C LEU A 70 2.94 6.65 11.21
N THR A 71 2.19 6.45 12.28
CA THR A 71 2.74 6.00 13.56
C THR A 71 3.24 4.56 13.45
N ASP A 72 4.15 4.17 14.32
CA ASP A 72 4.66 2.80 14.39
C ASP A 72 3.54 1.78 14.58
N GLU A 73 2.54 2.11 15.41
CA GLU A 73 1.37 1.26 15.63
C GLU A 73 0.55 1.07 14.34
N GLU A 74 0.35 2.13 13.54
CA GLU A 74 -0.34 2.05 12.25
C GLU A 74 0.44 1.21 11.23
N LYS A 75 1.77 1.37 11.17
CA LYS A 75 2.65 0.57 10.30
C LYS A 75 2.62 -0.91 10.67
N VAL A 76 2.67 -1.22 11.96
CA VAL A 76 2.56 -2.60 12.47
C VAL A 76 1.20 -3.20 12.12
N LYS A 77 0.10 -2.47 12.32
CA LYS A 77 -1.25 -2.91 11.93
C LYS A 77 -1.35 -3.22 10.44
N LEU A 78 -0.74 -2.39 9.59
CA LEU A 78 -0.67 -2.65 8.16
C LEU A 78 0.13 -3.92 7.86
N LYS A 79 1.29 -4.10 8.49
CA LYS A 79 2.11 -5.29 8.29
C LYS A 79 1.40 -6.57 8.74
N GLU A 80 0.75 -6.54 9.90
CA GLU A 80 -0.06 -7.66 10.38
C GLU A 80 -1.16 -7.99 9.38
N LYS A 81 -1.84 -6.97 8.82
CA LYS A 81 -2.86 -7.20 7.80
C LYS A 81 -2.29 -7.76 6.50
N TYR A 82 -1.12 -7.31 6.08
CA TYR A 82 -0.40 -7.83 4.91
C TYR A 82 -0.08 -9.33 5.06
N ILE A 83 0.42 -9.73 6.24
CA ILE A 83 0.75 -11.12 6.59
C ILE A 83 -0.52 -11.97 6.69
N ASP A 84 -1.56 -11.47 7.35
CA ASP A 84 -2.88 -12.13 7.49
C ASP A 84 -3.52 -12.45 6.13
N LEU A 85 -3.43 -11.48 5.20
CA LEU A 85 -3.92 -11.62 3.84
C LEU A 85 -2.99 -12.46 2.93
N LYS A 86 -1.83 -12.90 3.43
CA LYS A 86 -0.84 -13.71 2.69
C LYS A 86 -0.42 -13.09 1.36
N ILE A 87 -0.38 -11.77 1.28
CA ILE A 87 0.05 -11.05 0.08
C ILE A 87 1.56 -11.27 -0.03
N ASN A 88 2.01 -12.19 -0.88
CA ASN A 88 3.43 -12.51 -1.01
C ASN A 88 3.90 -12.17 -2.42
N ASN A 89 4.66 -11.07 -2.54
CA ASN A 89 5.32 -10.64 -3.79
C ASN A 89 4.37 -10.53 -4.99
N LYS A 90 3.16 -10.02 -4.75
CA LYS A 90 2.13 -9.80 -5.77
C LYS A 90 1.80 -8.32 -5.93
N ILE A 91 1.50 -7.94 -7.16
CA ILE A 91 0.86 -6.67 -7.49
C ILE A 91 -0.55 -6.92 -8.02
N LEU A 92 -1.48 -6.03 -7.71
CA LEU A 92 -2.78 -6.06 -8.35
C LEU A 92 -2.59 -5.50 -9.75
N CYS A 93 -2.98 -6.25 -10.77
CA CYS A 93 -2.97 -5.78 -12.16
C CYS A 93 -4.40 -5.85 -12.70
N ILE A 94 -4.84 -4.73 -13.26
CA ILE A 94 -6.14 -4.61 -13.94
C ILE A 94 -5.84 -4.14 -15.36
N ILE A 95 -6.20 -4.97 -16.35
CA ILE A 95 -6.06 -4.69 -17.77
C ILE A 95 -7.47 -4.79 -18.37
N VAL A 96 -7.87 -3.78 -19.15
CA VAL A 96 -9.14 -3.77 -19.88
C VAL A 96 -8.86 -3.58 -21.39
N ASP A 97 -9.20 -4.58 -22.22
CA ASP A 97 -9.20 -4.50 -23.70
C ASP A 97 -10.33 -3.55 -24.17
N ASP A 98 -10.29 -2.82 -25.28
CA ASP A 98 -9.45 -2.87 -26.50
C ASP A 98 -8.54 -1.64 -26.66
N ASN A 99 -8.42 -0.75 -25.65
CA ASN A 99 -7.34 0.23 -25.59
C ASN A 99 -7.23 0.90 -24.20
N GLN A 100 -6.38 0.26 -23.39
CA GLN A 100 -5.34 0.94 -22.63
C GLN A 100 -5.74 1.55 -21.28
N LEU A 101 -6.73 1.02 -20.54
CA LEU A 101 -6.76 1.27 -19.09
C LEU A 101 -5.98 0.15 -18.37
N PHE A 102 -4.77 0.46 -17.93
CA PHE A 102 -3.97 -0.41 -17.07
C PHE A 102 -3.87 0.22 -15.69
N SER A 103 -4.25 -0.50 -14.64
CA SER A 103 -4.01 -0.08 -13.26
C SER A 103 -3.18 -1.11 -12.51
N SER A 104 -2.25 -0.62 -11.69
CA SER A 104 -1.53 -1.48 -10.76
C SER A 104 -1.48 -0.91 -9.36
N ILE A 105 -1.63 -1.77 -8.36
CA ILE A 105 -1.41 -1.43 -6.95
C ILE A 105 -0.36 -2.38 -6.38
N SER A 106 0.69 -1.82 -5.77
CA SER A 106 1.78 -2.55 -5.14
C SER A 106 2.01 -2.08 -3.70
N ILE A 107 2.35 -3.04 -2.83
CA ILE A 107 2.77 -2.80 -1.45
C ILE A 107 4.01 -3.64 -1.20
N THR A 108 5.09 -3.00 -0.73
CA THR A 108 6.42 -3.62 -0.73
C THR A 108 7.12 -3.38 0.60
N TYR A 109 7.24 -4.42 1.42
CA TYR A 109 8.00 -4.40 2.69
C TYR A 109 9.49 -4.78 2.50
N LYS A 110 9.84 -5.44 1.38
CA LYS A 110 11.20 -5.82 0.98
C LYS A 110 11.32 -5.69 -0.53
N HIS A 111 12.48 -5.28 -1.06
CA HIS A 111 12.73 -5.04 -2.48
C HIS A 111 12.77 -6.32 -3.33
N ASP A 112 11.76 -7.17 -3.19
CA ASP A 112 11.60 -8.36 -4.00
C ASP A 112 10.88 -8.02 -5.30
N LYS A 113 11.20 -8.77 -6.35
CA LYS A 113 10.47 -8.68 -7.62
C LYS A 113 9.04 -9.17 -7.39
N GLN A 114 8.07 -8.38 -7.86
CA GLN A 114 6.65 -8.68 -7.71
C GLN A 114 6.03 -9.01 -9.08
N ASP A 115 5.16 -10.01 -9.11
CA ASP A 115 4.42 -10.41 -10.31
C ASP A 115 2.93 -10.07 -10.16
N CYS A 116 2.23 -9.90 -11.29
CA CYS A 116 0.78 -9.73 -11.25
C CYS A 116 0.09 -10.91 -10.54
N ALA A 117 -0.86 -10.58 -9.67
CA ALA A 117 -1.79 -11.55 -9.09
C ALA A 117 -2.53 -12.29 -10.22
N SER A 118 -2.38 -13.62 -10.25
CA SER A 118 -2.91 -14.47 -11.33
C SER A 118 -4.23 -15.17 -10.97
N ASN A 119 -4.57 -15.24 -9.69
CA ASN A 119 -5.82 -15.81 -9.19
C ASN A 119 -6.66 -14.76 -8.45
N GLU A 120 -7.95 -15.06 -8.27
CA GLU A 120 -8.89 -14.11 -7.66
C GLU A 120 -8.61 -13.88 -6.16
N ASP A 121 -8.14 -14.89 -5.44
CA ASP A 121 -7.83 -14.78 -4.00
C ASP A 121 -6.72 -13.73 -3.75
N ASP A 122 -5.64 -13.78 -4.52
CA ASP A 122 -4.55 -12.81 -4.47
C ASP A 122 -5.05 -11.39 -4.79
N ARG A 123 -5.94 -11.27 -5.80
CA ARG A 123 -6.53 -9.97 -6.18
C ARG A 123 -7.40 -9.41 -5.07
N GLN A 124 -8.26 -10.24 -4.48
CA GLN A 124 -9.12 -9.83 -3.36
C GLN A 124 -8.31 -9.48 -2.12
N ALA A 125 -7.22 -10.21 -1.83
CA ALA A 125 -6.29 -9.87 -0.77
C ALA A 125 -5.68 -8.47 -0.98
N LEU A 126 -5.18 -8.18 -2.18
CA LEU A 126 -4.61 -6.87 -2.51
C LEU A 126 -5.66 -5.74 -2.46
N ILE A 127 -6.89 -5.97 -2.93
CA ILE A 127 -8.00 -5.02 -2.83
C ILE A 127 -8.36 -4.75 -1.37
N ALA A 128 -8.43 -5.80 -0.54
CA ALA A 128 -8.72 -5.69 0.88
C ALA A 128 -7.63 -4.90 1.61
N PHE A 129 -6.36 -5.16 1.30
CA PHE A 129 -5.24 -4.41 1.86
C PHE A 129 -5.31 -2.93 1.46
N ASN A 130 -5.48 -2.64 0.17
CA ASN A 130 -5.56 -1.27 -0.33
C ASN A 130 -6.71 -0.50 0.36
N SER A 131 -7.86 -1.15 0.54
CA SER A 131 -8.99 -0.57 1.26
C SER A 131 -8.64 -0.28 2.72
N PHE A 132 -7.95 -1.19 3.41
CA PHE A 132 -7.52 -1.00 4.79
C PHE A 132 -6.47 0.14 4.94
N PHE A 133 -5.52 0.22 4.01
CA PHE A 133 -4.57 1.34 3.95
C PHE A 133 -5.28 2.68 3.78
N LEU A 134 -6.21 2.77 2.82
CA LEU A 134 -6.99 4.00 2.60
C LEU A 134 -7.84 4.37 3.82
N GLN A 135 -8.41 3.39 4.52
CA GLN A 135 -9.13 3.65 5.78
C GLN A 135 -8.21 4.29 6.84
N ILE A 136 -6.98 3.81 7.00
CA ILE A 136 -6.01 4.43 7.91
C ILE A 136 -5.71 5.87 7.48
N MET A 137 -5.46 6.10 6.19
CA MET A 137 -5.19 7.43 5.63
C MET A 137 -6.40 8.38 5.75
N GLN A 138 -7.61 7.88 5.95
CA GLN A 138 -8.82 8.68 6.15
C GLN A 138 -9.13 8.95 7.63
N LYS A 139 -8.49 8.29 8.60
CA LYS A 139 -8.82 8.43 10.03
C LYS A 139 -8.45 9.80 10.60
N LYS A 140 -7.36 10.43 10.13
CA LYS A 140 -6.85 11.68 10.67
C LYS A 140 -6.89 12.79 9.63
N GLU A 141 -7.28 13.99 10.04
CA GLU A 141 -7.33 15.16 9.13
C GLU A 141 -5.98 15.50 8.50
N GLU A 142 -4.89 15.31 9.25
CA GLU A 142 -3.53 15.49 8.74
C GLU A 142 -3.22 14.58 7.54
N TYR A 143 -3.73 13.35 7.54
CA TYR A 143 -3.49 12.36 6.48
C TYR A 143 -4.39 12.60 5.27
N LYS A 144 -5.62 13.08 5.49
CA LYS A 144 -6.60 13.36 4.42
C LYS A 144 -6.09 14.35 3.38
N LYS A 145 -5.12 15.21 3.71
CA LYS A 145 -4.44 16.09 2.75
C LYS A 145 -3.83 15.32 1.58
N ALA A 146 -3.24 14.15 1.84
CA ALA A 146 -2.72 13.26 0.80
C ALA A 146 -3.81 12.66 -0.09
N LEU A 147 -5.03 12.54 0.43
CA LEU A 147 -6.21 12.04 -0.30
C LEU A 147 -7.08 13.17 -0.87
N TYR A 148 -6.75 14.43 -0.63
CA TYR A 148 -7.59 15.58 -0.93
C TYR A 148 -8.01 15.63 -2.42
N TRP A 149 -7.10 15.26 -3.32
CA TRP A 149 -7.37 15.21 -4.76
C TRP A 149 -8.46 14.19 -5.14
N LYS A 150 -8.68 13.12 -4.35
CA LYS A 150 -9.80 12.18 -4.55
C LYS A 150 -11.17 12.86 -4.37
N TYR A 151 -11.21 13.98 -3.64
CA TYR A 151 -12.43 14.74 -3.33
C TYR A 151 -12.63 15.98 -4.20
N ILE A 152 -11.61 16.43 -4.96
CA ILE A 152 -11.73 17.58 -5.89
C ILE A 152 -12.48 17.19 -7.17
N LYS A 153 -12.58 15.88 -7.50
CA LYS A 153 -13.33 15.38 -8.67
C LYS A 153 -14.85 15.25 -8.42
N LYS A 154 -15.50 16.29 -7.88
CA LYS A 154 -16.96 16.41 -7.94
C LYS A 154 -17.35 17.67 -8.69
#